data_AF-A0A7C8EE89-F1
#
_entry.id   AF-A0A7C8EE89-F1
#
_cell.length_a   1.000
_cell.length_b   1.000
_cell.length_c   1.000
_cell.angle_alpha   90.00
_cell.angle_beta   90.00
_cell.angle_gamma   90.00
#
_symmetry.space_group_name_H-M   'P 1'
#
loop_
_entity.id
_entity.type
_entity.pdbx_description
1 polymer ?
#
loop_
_entity_poly.entity_id
_entity_poly.type
_entity_poly.pdbx_seq_one_letter_code
_entity_poly.pdbx_strand_id
1 'polypeptide(L)'
;MTNNMIKFYSAVLLGIAAMLFPPPVSVRADFQWEHKLTDPNSAIGDSFGGSVSISKNLCVVGAPADDYNGVDSGSAYIFRFDGFNWVPEARLLALDGSAGDLFGVSVSLDGELCLIGASGDEDNGDNTGSAYIFRFQDPNWIQEAKLTAFDGVQNDEFGTSVSVSGNRCVIGASGDDDNGDGSGSGYVFRFDGENWLCEHKLLASDGRAGDLFGCSVSISGDLCLTGAKFDDDNGDKSGSAYIFRYEDPNWVEQAKLTPSDGTAGDFFSSSVSLDGNLCLIGAHGDDDRGEHTGSAYVFRYSEPNWVQEAKLAASDGGAWDFFGRSVALSGDLCLVGAYMDSSFASEAGSAYLFRFADGFWQETASLSAADRVHHDHFGWSVSLDSGNVLVGAIRKDDYTGAAYSFRPCPSADLTDDCFVDIEDFAVLADWWLRGEDL
;
A
#
# COMPACT_ATOMS: atom_id res chain seq x y z
N MET A 1 19.83 42.61 -51.12
CA MET A 1 18.52 41.90 -51.20
C MET A 1 18.61 40.41 -50.83
N THR A 2 19.75 39.90 -50.37
CA THR A 2 19.97 38.47 -50.11
C THR A 2 19.76 38.04 -48.65
N ASN A 3 19.94 38.93 -47.67
CA ASN A 3 19.74 38.58 -46.24
C ASN A 3 18.28 38.57 -45.77
N ASN A 4 17.37 39.25 -46.46
CA ASN A 4 15.94 39.25 -46.09
C ASN A 4 15.18 38.05 -46.68
N MET A 5 15.69 37.42 -47.75
CA MET A 5 15.12 36.21 -48.33
C MET A 5 15.41 34.98 -47.46
N ILE A 6 16.63 34.83 -46.94
CA ILE A 6 17.02 33.67 -46.10
C ILE A 6 16.24 33.65 -44.77
N LYS A 7 16.00 34.82 -44.17
CA LYS A 7 15.16 34.94 -42.95
C LYS A 7 13.68 34.64 -43.20
N PHE A 8 13.18 34.88 -44.42
CA PHE A 8 11.79 34.59 -44.78
C PHE A 8 11.58 33.09 -45.02
N TYR A 9 12.53 32.42 -45.68
CA TYR A 9 12.47 30.96 -45.88
C TYR A 9 12.68 30.17 -44.59
N SER A 10 13.52 30.62 -43.64
CA SER A 10 13.69 29.94 -42.35
C SER A 10 12.45 30.08 -41.45
N ALA A 11 11.78 31.23 -41.48
CA ALA A 11 10.55 31.45 -40.72
C ALA A 11 9.36 30.65 -41.28
N VAL A 12 9.29 30.48 -42.60
CA VAL A 12 8.25 29.66 -43.26
C VAL A 12 8.51 28.15 -43.04
N LEU A 13 9.77 27.70 -43.03
CA LEU A 13 10.09 26.31 -42.68
C LEU A 13 9.86 26.00 -41.19
N LEU A 14 10.16 26.93 -40.27
CA LEU A 14 9.80 26.78 -38.84
C LEU A 14 8.29 26.73 -38.64
N GLY A 15 7.53 27.56 -39.38
CA GLY A 15 6.07 27.58 -39.31
C GLY A 15 5.42 26.30 -39.86
N ILE A 16 6.01 25.66 -40.87
CA ILE A 16 5.53 24.39 -41.44
C ILE A 16 5.93 23.19 -40.56
N ALA A 17 7.11 23.22 -39.93
CA ALA A 17 7.52 22.18 -38.98
C ALA A 17 6.61 22.16 -37.72
N ALA A 18 6.21 23.33 -37.21
CA ALA A 18 5.29 23.45 -36.08
C ALA A 18 3.83 23.06 -36.40
N MET A 19 3.46 22.92 -37.68
CA MET A 19 2.14 22.47 -38.12
C MET A 19 2.09 20.98 -38.51
N LEU A 20 3.24 20.38 -38.84
CA LEU A 20 3.35 18.96 -39.22
C LEU A 20 3.74 18.06 -38.04
N PHE A 21 4.32 18.64 -36.99
CA PHE A 21 4.57 17.98 -35.71
C PHE A 21 3.88 18.82 -34.64
N PRO A 22 2.70 18.42 -34.11
CA PRO A 22 2.25 19.00 -32.86
C PRO A 22 3.40 18.89 -31.85
N PRO A 23 3.59 19.86 -30.93
CA PRO A 23 4.54 19.65 -29.84
C PRO A 23 4.25 18.26 -29.26
N PRO A 24 5.27 17.43 -29.00
CA PRO A 24 5.01 16.17 -28.33
C PRO A 24 4.15 16.53 -27.12
N VAL A 25 3.00 15.85 -27.00
CA VAL A 25 2.20 15.92 -25.79
C VAL A 25 3.16 15.44 -24.72
N SER A 26 3.79 16.36 -23.99
CA SER A 26 4.59 16.02 -22.83
C SER A 26 3.61 15.37 -21.88
N VAL A 27 3.65 14.04 -21.83
CA VAL A 27 3.00 13.27 -20.77
C VAL A 27 3.68 13.75 -19.50
N ARG A 28 2.93 14.47 -18.68
CA ARG A 28 3.41 14.90 -17.37
C ARG A 28 3.77 13.61 -16.64
N ALA A 29 5.04 13.41 -16.33
CA ALA A 29 5.41 12.40 -15.35
C ALA A 29 4.83 12.91 -14.04
N ASP A 30 3.72 12.32 -13.60
CA ASP A 30 3.03 12.78 -12.39
C ASP A 30 3.94 12.65 -11.14
N PHE A 31 5.00 11.83 -11.23
CA PHE A 31 5.99 11.56 -10.18
C PHE A 31 7.42 11.64 -10.75
N GLN A 32 8.37 12.22 -10.00
CA GLN A 32 9.76 12.42 -10.44
C GLN A 32 10.81 11.91 -9.44
N TRP A 33 10.53 11.97 -8.14
CA TRP A 33 11.53 11.65 -7.11
C TRP A 33 11.32 10.23 -6.61
N GLU A 34 12.17 9.31 -7.08
CA GLU A 34 12.32 7.99 -6.47
C GLU A 34 13.43 8.06 -5.40
N HIS A 35 13.08 7.67 -4.19
CA HIS A 35 14.06 7.39 -3.14
C HIS A 35 13.99 5.91 -2.77
N LYS A 36 15.11 5.20 -2.86
CA LYS A 36 15.26 3.86 -2.30
C LYS A 36 15.62 3.96 -0.82
N LEU A 37 14.82 3.31 0.02
CA LEU A 37 15.00 3.15 1.46
C LEU A 37 15.46 1.71 1.71
N THR A 38 16.52 1.56 2.49
CA THR A 38 17.11 0.28 2.91
C THR A 38 17.64 0.40 4.33
N ASP A 39 17.71 -0.70 5.07
CA ASP A 39 18.58 -0.78 6.25
C ASP A 39 20.02 -1.07 5.79
N PRO A 40 21.02 -0.20 6.07
CA PRO A 40 22.42 -0.49 5.74
C PRO A 40 22.98 -1.74 6.44
N ASN A 41 22.29 -2.25 7.46
CA ASN A 41 22.64 -3.48 8.17
C ASN A 41 21.68 -4.64 7.86
N SER A 42 20.82 -4.54 6.83
CA SER A 42 19.91 -5.62 6.45
C SER A 42 20.68 -6.90 6.13
N ALA A 43 20.22 -8.02 6.68
CA ALA A 43 20.62 -9.36 6.32
C ALA A 43 19.68 -9.96 5.26
N ILE A 44 20.18 -11.00 4.58
CA ILE A 44 19.41 -11.79 3.62
C ILE A 44 18.27 -12.46 4.39
N GLY A 45 17.03 -12.20 3.97
CA GLY A 45 15.84 -12.81 4.56
C GLY A 45 15.00 -11.86 5.40
N ASP A 46 15.54 -10.72 5.85
CA ASP A 46 14.89 -9.79 6.79
C ASP A 46 13.56 -9.22 6.27
N SER A 47 13.33 -9.28 4.95
CA SER A 47 12.06 -8.93 4.32
C SER A 47 11.66 -7.47 4.54
N PHE A 48 12.64 -6.56 4.50
CA PHE A 48 12.39 -5.12 4.59
C PHE A 48 11.45 -4.65 3.47
N GLY A 49 10.45 -3.84 3.79
CA GLY A 49 9.39 -3.49 2.84
C GLY A 49 8.25 -4.50 2.78
N GLY A 50 8.24 -5.50 3.67
CA GLY A 50 7.12 -6.43 3.82
C GLY A 50 5.82 -5.73 4.19
N SER A 51 5.91 -4.64 4.94
CA SER A 51 4.81 -3.72 5.23
C SER A 51 5.32 -2.27 5.21
N VAL A 52 4.48 -1.32 4.80
CA VAL A 52 4.85 0.09 4.70
C VAL A 52 3.68 0.99 5.11
N SER A 53 3.98 2.12 5.74
CA SER A 53 3.00 3.17 5.98
C SER A 53 3.66 4.56 5.92
N ILE A 54 3.00 5.52 5.27
CA ILE A 54 3.48 6.90 5.13
C ILE A 54 2.46 7.89 5.71
N SER A 55 2.96 8.89 6.43
CA SER A 55 2.17 10.00 6.95
C SER A 55 3.00 11.27 6.88
N LYS A 56 2.62 12.19 6.01
CA LYS A 56 3.28 13.47 5.72
C LYS A 56 4.76 13.27 5.37
N ASN A 57 5.66 13.62 6.29
CA ASN A 57 7.11 13.52 6.14
C ASN A 57 7.71 12.38 6.95
N LEU A 58 6.89 11.48 7.51
CA LEU A 58 7.33 10.28 8.19
C LEU A 58 6.87 9.06 7.40
N CYS A 59 7.69 8.02 7.40
CA CYS A 59 7.25 6.70 7.01
C CYS A 59 7.83 5.63 7.92
N VAL A 60 7.11 4.53 8.01
CA VAL A 60 7.53 3.30 8.66
C VAL A 60 7.62 2.17 7.63
N VAL A 61 8.67 1.37 7.75
CA VAL A 61 8.89 0.17 6.93
C VAL A 61 9.13 -1.02 7.84
N GLY A 62 8.33 -2.08 7.71
CA GLY A 62 8.49 -3.32 8.45
C GLY A 62 9.50 -4.27 7.79
N ALA A 63 10.22 -5.01 8.63
CA ALA A 63 11.12 -6.11 8.29
C ALA A 63 10.83 -7.27 9.26
N PRO A 64 9.74 -8.03 9.05
CA PRO A 64 9.25 -9.01 10.03
C PRO A 64 10.19 -10.18 10.28
N ALA A 65 11.10 -10.47 9.36
CA ALA A 65 12.05 -11.58 9.47
C ALA A 65 13.44 -11.12 9.95
N ASP A 66 13.55 -9.89 10.44
CA ASP A 66 14.81 -9.39 10.98
C ASP A 66 15.19 -10.07 12.31
N ASP A 67 16.46 -10.43 12.44
CA ASP A 67 16.98 -11.34 13.47
C ASP A 67 17.49 -10.65 14.75
N TYR A 68 17.18 -9.37 14.98
CA TYR A 68 17.90 -8.57 15.98
C TYR A 68 17.73 -9.02 17.43
N ASN A 69 16.50 -9.33 17.84
CA ASN A 69 16.19 -9.82 19.20
C ASN A 69 15.99 -11.34 19.25
N GLY A 70 16.14 -12.03 18.13
CA GLY A 70 15.91 -13.47 17.97
C GLY A 70 15.66 -13.79 16.50
N VAL A 71 15.73 -15.07 16.12
CA VAL A 71 15.45 -15.48 14.74
C VAL A 71 14.04 -15.05 14.35
N ASP A 72 13.88 -14.31 13.26
CA ASP A 72 12.61 -13.77 12.79
C ASP A 72 11.83 -12.98 13.88
N SER A 73 12.55 -12.30 14.77
CA SER A 73 11.93 -11.46 15.82
C SER A 73 11.26 -10.21 15.26
N GLY A 74 11.77 -9.71 14.14
CA GLY A 74 11.24 -8.59 13.39
C GLY A 74 11.69 -7.21 13.89
N SER A 75 11.64 -6.25 12.98
CA SER A 75 11.93 -4.82 13.21
C SER A 75 11.00 -3.93 12.40
N ALA A 76 10.85 -2.67 12.84
CA ALA A 76 10.27 -1.61 12.01
C ALA A 76 11.18 -0.37 11.99
N TYR A 77 11.26 0.31 10.85
CA TYR A 77 12.21 1.39 10.63
C TYR A 77 11.46 2.68 10.29
N ILE A 78 11.73 3.73 11.07
CA ILE A 78 11.21 5.07 10.83
C ILE A 78 12.21 5.88 10.01
N PHE A 79 11.71 6.51 8.95
CA PHE A 79 12.45 7.51 8.19
C PHE A 79 11.70 8.83 8.22
N ARG A 80 12.46 9.93 8.26
CA ARG A 80 11.92 11.28 8.15
C ARG A 80 12.46 11.96 6.91
N PHE A 81 11.56 12.57 6.16
CA PHE A 81 11.94 13.38 5.02
C PHE A 81 12.37 14.78 5.46
N ASP A 82 13.57 15.19 5.07
CA ASP A 82 14.19 16.47 5.47
C ASP A 82 13.94 17.62 4.49
N GLY A 83 13.21 17.37 3.40
CA GLY A 83 13.04 18.30 2.28
C GLY A 83 13.69 17.82 0.99
N PHE A 84 14.69 16.95 1.10
CA PHE A 84 15.47 16.43 -0.03
C PHE A 84 15.61 14.91 0.00
N ASN A 85 15.79 14.30 1.18
CA ASN A 85 16.02 12.87 1.34
C ASN A 85 15.21 12.29 2.49
N TRP A 86 14.93 10.99 2.40
CA TRP A 86 14.50 10.20 3.54
C TRP A 86 15.71 9.85 4.40
N VAL A 87 15.74 10.35 5.62
CA VAL A 87 16.81 10.12 6.60
C VAL A 87 16.32 9.07 7.60
N PRO A 88 17.09 7.99 7.86
CA PRO A 88 16.77 7.04 8.92
C PRO A 88 16.71 7.76 10.27
N GLU A 89 15.60 7.60 10.98
CA GLU A 89 15.36 8.26 12.27
C GLU A 89 15.43 7.28 13.44
N ALA A 90 14.79 6.12 13.32
CA ALA A 90 14.75 5.12 14.38
C ALA A 90 14.57 3.71 13.83
N ARG A 91 15.06 2.74 14.59
CA ARG A 91 14.68 1.33 14.51
C ARG A 91 13.86 1.01 15.75
N LEU A 92 12.64 0.56 15.53
CA LEU A 92 11.68 0.17 16.55
C LEU A 92 11.75 -1.34 16.74
N LEU A 93 11.81 -1.74 18.00
CA LEU A 93 11.90 -3.12 18.45
C LEU A 93 10.91 -3.30 19.59
N ALA A 94 10.19 -4.43 19.60
CA ALA A 94 9.45 -4.83 20.79
C ALA A 94 10.42 -5.04 21.97
N LEU A 95 10.12 -4.43 23.12
CA LEU A 95 10.94 -4.56 24.33
C LEU A 95 11.02 -6.00 24.85
N ASP A 96 9.99 -6.79 24.58
CA ASP A 96 9.86 -8.21 24.88
C ASP A 96 10.06 -9.10 23.65
N GLY A 97 10.49 -8.53 22.52
CA GLY A 97 10.63 -9.25 21.27
C GLY A 97 11.51 -10.51 21.40
N SER A 98 11.01 -11.60 20.84
CA SER A 98 11.55 -12.95 20.88
C SER A 98 11.58 -13.54 19.47
N ALA A 99 12.20 -14.71 19.33
CA ALA A 99 12.28 -15.41 18.06
C ALA A 99 10.87 -15.83 17.58
N GLY A 100 10.54 -15.53 16.32
CA GLY A 100 9.27 -15.88 15.71
C GLY A 100 8.12 -14.91 15.95
N ASP A 101 8.33 -13.79 16.66
CA ASP A 101 7.25 -12.82 16.93
C ASP A 101 6.77 -12.08 15.68
N LEU A 102 7.61 -11.99 14.65
CA LEU A 102 7.34 -11.33 13.37
C LEU A 102 6.96 -9.84 13.53
N PHE A 103 7.62 -9.13 14.44
CA PHE A 103 7.36 -7.70 14.67
C PHE A 103 7.59 -6.89 13.39
N GLY A 104 6.60 -6.10 12.97
CA GLY A 104 6.64 -5.38 11.69
C GLY A 104 5.96 -6.11 10.54
N VAL A 105 5.28 -7.24 10.79
CA VAL A 105 4.45 -7.93 9.78
C VAL A 105 3.36 -7.01 9.22
N SER A 106 2.85 -6.11 10.06
CA SER A 106 1.91 -5.06 9.68
C SER A 106 2.28 -3.75 10.39
N VAL A 107 2.14 -2.62 9.70
CA VAL A 107 2.47 -1.29 10.24
C VAL A 107 1.43 -0.27 9.79
N SER A 108 1.11 0.67 10.68
CA SER A 108 0.28 1.84 10.37
C SER A 108 0.80 3.07 11.09
N LEU A 109 0.78 4.21 10.41
CA LEU A 109 1.30 5.48 10.92
C LEU A 109 0.23 6.57 10.80
N ASP A 110 -0.01 7.30 11.89
CA ASP A 110 -0.76 8.55 11.88
C ASP A 110 0.05 9.64 12.57
N GLY A 111 0.73 10.45 11.76
CA GLY A 111 1.70 11.44 12.22
C GLY A 111 2.82 10.80 13.05
N GLU A 112 2.82 11.08 14.35
CA GLU A 112 3.85 10.67 15.32
C GLU A 112 3.41 9.46 16.17
N LEU A 113 2.34 8.78 15.75
CA LEU A 113 1.83 7.56 16.36
C LEU A 113 1.99 6.40 15.38
N CYS A 114 2.73 5.37 15.79
CA CYS A 114 2.97 4.18 14.99
C CYS A 114 2.37 2.96 15.70
N LEU A 115 1.62 2.16 14.97
CA LEU A 115 1.09 0.87 15.40
C LEU A 115 1.75 -0.23 14.58
N ILE A 116 2.27 -1.25 15.26
CA ILE A 116 3.05 -2.33 14.65
C ILE A 116 2.52 -3.68 15.15
N GLY A 117 2.18 -4.58 14.24
CA GLY A 117 1.77 -5.94 14.57
C GLY A 117 2.96 -6.89 14.74
N ALA A 118 2.78 -7.90 15.57
CA ALA A 118 3.67 -9.04 15.80
C ALA A 118 2.79 -10.29 15.96
N SER A 119 2.30 -10.82 14.84
CA SER A 119 1.27 -11.87 14.83
C SER A 119 1.78 -13.22 15.36
N GLY A 120 3.09 -13.42 15.39
CA GLY A 120 3.73 -14.63 15.92
C GLY A 120 4.06 -14.55 17.41
N ASP A 121 3.83 -13.41 18.08
CA ASP A 121 4.12 -13.25 19.51
C ASP A 121 3.44 -14.34 20.35
N GLU A 122 4.23 -15.01 21.21
CA GLU A 122 3.82 -16.21 21.93
C GLU A 122 3.56 -15.97 23.43
N ASP A 123 3.55 -14.72 23.89
CA ASP A 123 3.54 -14.38 25.32
C ASP A 123 2.30 -14.92 26.08
N ASN A 124 1.17 -15.08 25.38
CA ASN A 124 -0.06 -15.64 25.94
C ASN A 124 -0.38 -17.06 25.43
N GLY A 125 0.53 -17.66 24.66
CA GLY A 125 0.36 -18.93 23.94
C GLY A 125 0.84 -18.81 22.48
N ASP A 126 1.20 -19.94 21.86
CA ASP A 126 1.78 -19.96 20.51
C ASP A 126 0.92 -19.16 19.51
N ASN A 127 1.54 -18.21 18.81
CA ASN A 127 0.89 -17.34 17.83
C ASN A 127 -0.42 -16.67 18.34
N THR A 128 -0.50 -16.34 19.63
CA THR A 128 -1.59 -15.50 20.16
C THR A 128 -1.53 -14.11 19.56
N GLY A 129 -0.31 -13.63 19.29
CA GLY A 129 -0.03 -12.38 18.62
C GLY A 129 -0.20 -11.15 19.52
N SER A 130 0.45 -10.07 19.10
CA SER A 130 0.46 -8.78 19.81
C SER A 130 0.52 -7.61 18.83
N ALA A 131 0.16 -6.43 19.31
CA ALA A 131 0.43 -5.19 18.59
C ALA A 131 1.00 -4.12 19.52
N TYR A 132 1.88 -3.28 19.00
CA TYR A 132 2.67 -2.34 19.78
C TYR A 132 2.42 -0.92 19.31
N ILE A 133 2.21 -0.02 20.27
CA ILE A 133 2.09 1.40 20.02
C ILE A 133 3.42 2.06 20.34
N PHE A 134 3.97 2.78 19.36
CA PHE A 134 5.11 3.67 19.52
C PHE A 134 4.67 5.11 19.31
N ARG A 135 5.12 6.01 20.18
CA ARG A 135 4.90 7.45 20.04
C ARG A 135 6.22 8.20 19.99
N PHE A 136 6.33 9.16 19.08
CA PHE A 136 7.45 10.08 19.09
C PHE A 136 7.35 11.04 20.27
N GLN A 137 8.41 11.08 21.07
CA GLN A 137 8.62 11.99 22.17
C GLN A 137 10.02 12.59 21.99
N ASP A 138 10.08 13.76 21.34
CA ASP A 138 11.32 14.40 20.89
C ASP A 138 12.48 14.24 21.92
N PRO A 139 13.61 13.63 21.54
CA PRO A 139 13.99 13.17 20.19
C PRO A 139 13.77 11.67 19.90
N ASN A 140 13.02 10.94 20.73
CA ASN A 140 12.98 9.47 20.70
C ASN A 140 11.59 8.91 20.40
N TRP A 141 11.54 7.78 19.71
CA TRP A 141 10.36 6.93 19.68
C TRP A 141 10.32 6.05 20.93
N ILE A 142 9.19 6.03 21.63
CA ILE A 142 8.99 5.27 22.87
C ILE A 142 7.87 4.26 22.65
N GLN A 143 8.09 3.00 23.04
CA GLN A 143 7.02 2.01 23.15
C GLN A 143 6.06 2.46 24.26
N GLU A 144 4.89 2.95 23.87
CA GLU A 144 3.85 3.46 24.76
C GLU A 144 2.99 2.32 25.33
N ALA A 145 2.68 1.31 24.51
CA ALA A 145 1.85 0.18 24.93
C ALA A 145 2.17 -1.10 24.14
N LYS A 146 1.88 -2.25 24.77
CA LYS A 146 1.64 -3.55 24.12
C LYS A 146 0.15 -3.85 24.27
N LEU A 147 -0.49 -4.18 23.16
CA LEU A 147 -1.91 -4.50 23.03
C LEU A 147 -2.04 -5.98 22.71
N THR A 148 -2.93 -6.65 23.42
CA THR A 148 -3.28 -8.06 23.22
C THR A 148 -4.79 -8.20 23.18
N ALA A 149 -5.29 -9.22 22.49
CA ALA A 149 -6.71 -9.61 22.64
C ALA A 149 -6.99 -9.99 24.11
N PHE A 150 -8.15 -9.59 24.64
CA PHE A 150 -8.50 -9.86 26.05
C PHE A 150 -8.90 -11.33 26.28
N ASP A 151 -9.23 -12.01 25.19
CA ASP A 151 -9.65 -13.40 25.06
C ASP A 151 -8.71 -14.19 24.14
N GLY A 152 -7.54 -13.62 23.79
CA GLY A 152 -6.60 -14.22 22.86
C GLY A 152 -6.15 -15.62 23.28
N VAL A 153 -6.23 -16.56 22.35
CA VAL A 153 -5.80 -17.95 22.46
C VAL A 153 -4.86 -18.36 21.33
N GLN A 154 -4.35 -19.58 21.42
CA GLN A 154 -3.34 -20.10 20.51
C GLN A 154 -3.80 -20.02 19.05
N ASN A 155 -2.94 -19.44 18.19
CA ASN A 155 -3.19 -19.22 16.76
C ASN A 155 -4.28 -18.21 16.40
N ASP A 156 -4.68 -17.31 17.30
CA ASP A 156 -5.56 -16.19 16.92
C ASP A 156 -4.86 -15.19 15.99
N GLU A 157 -3.52 -15.14 16.05
CA GLU A 157 -2.66 -14.29 15.22
C GLU A 157 -3.01 -12.79 15.34
N PHE A 158 -3.26 -12.30 16.56
CA PHE A 158 -3.54 -10.88 16.79
C PHE A 158 -2.37 -10.00 16.30
N GLY A 159 -2.66 -8.97 15.51
CA GLY A 159 -1.62 -8.13 14.90
C GLY A 159 -1.29 -8.52 13.46
N THR A 160 -1.94 -9.52 12.86
CA THR A 160 -1.78 -9.86 11.43
C THR A 160 -2.07 -8.67 10.52
N SER A 161 -3.01 -7.81 10.91
CA SER A 161 -3.25 -6.54 10.24
C SER A 161 -3.53 -5.43 11.26
N VAL A 162 -3.10 -4.21 10.97
CA VAL A 162 -3.27 -3.07 11.87
C VAL A 162 -3.59 -1.78 11.12
N SER A 163 -4.39 -0.90 11.72
CA SER A 163 -4.63 0.44 11.22
C SER A 163 -4.90 1.41 12.37
N VAL A 164 -4.33 2.61 12.31
CA VAL A 164 -4.48 3.65 13.35
C VAL A 164 -4.99 4.96 12.74
N SER A 165 -5.91 5.62 13.43
CA SER A 165 -6.42 6.96 13.08
C SER A 165 -6.80 7.73 14.35
N GLY A 166 -6.13 8.85 14.58
CA GLY A 166 -6.29 9.70 15.75
C GLY A 166 -6.01 8.95 17.05
N ASN A 167 -7.04 8.79 17.87
CA ASN A 167 -6.97 8.11 19.17
C ASN A 167 -7.56 6.69 19.13
N ARG A 168 -7.81 6.13 17.95
CA ARG A 168 -8.30 4.77 17.78
C ARG A 168 -7.41 3.97 16.86
N CYS A 169 -7.39 2.67 17.09
CA CYS A 169 -6.84 1.71 16.15
C CYS A 169 -7.72 0.47 16.05
N VAL A 170 -7.55 -0.24 14.94
CA VAL A 170 -8.13 -1.56 14.73
C VAL A 170 -7.02 -2.55 14.43
N ILE A 171 -7.14 -3.75 15.01
CA ILE A 171 -6.17 -4.82 14.92
C ILE A 171 -6.91 -6.10 14.56
N GLY A 172 -6.44 -6.79 13.52
CA GLY A 172 -6.99 -8.07 13.09
C GLY A 172 -6.36 -9.25 13.81
N ALA A 173 -7.15 -10.29 14.05
CA ALA A 173 -6.75 -11.60 14.55
C ALA A 173 -7.41 -12.64 13.63
N SER A 174 -6.77 -12.94 12.50
CA SER A 174 -7.40 -13.73 11.42
C SER A 174 -7.63 -15.19 11.78
N GLY A 175 -6.91 -15.72 12.76
CA GLY A 175 -7.03 -17.11 13.20
C GLY A 175 -8.07 -17.35 14.29
N ASP A 176 -8.62 -16.28 14.87
CA ASP A 176 -9.62 -16.33 15.96
C ASP A 176 -10.83 -17.23 15.60
N ASP A 177 -11.26 -18.06 16.55
CA ASP A 177 -12.17 -19.17 16.28
C ASP A 177 -13.57 -19.04 16.91
N ASP A 178 -13.95 -17.84 17.35
CA ASP A 178 -15.21 -17.58 18.07
C ASP A 178 -16.47 -17.97 17.26
N ASN A 179 -16.44 -17.78 15.93
CA ASN A 179 -17.51 -18.17 15.01
C ASN A 179 -17.17 -19.43 14.18
N GLY A 180 -16.15 -20.19 14.61
CA GLY A 180 -15.63 -21.39 13.96
C GLY A 180 -14.13 -21.28 13.68
N ASP A 181 -13.45 -22.41 13.55
CA ASP A 181 -11.99 -22.51 13.29
C ASP A 181 -11.52 -21.53 12.21
N GLY A 182 -10.69 -20.54 12.56
CA GLY A 182 -10.20 -19.51 11.64
C GLY A 182 -11.30 -18.60 11.06
N SER A 183 -12.39 -18.36 11.78
CA SER A 183 -13.43 -17.40 11.38
C SER A 183 -12.93 -15.96 11.40
N GLY A 184 -11.98 -15.68 12.28
CA GLY A 184 -11.29 -14.42 12.44
C GLY A 184 -12.08 -13.35 13.20
N SER A 185 -11.34 -12.38 13.75
CA SER A 185 -11.85 -11.28 14.56
C SER A 185 -11.11 -9.98 14.27
N GLY A 186 -11.74 -8.85 14.60
CA GLY A 186 -11.09 -7.53 14.65
C GLY A 186 -11.27 -6.91 16.03
N TYR A 187 -10.33 -6.09 16.48
CA TYR A 187 -10.39 -5.46 17.80
C TYR A 187 -10.15 -3.97 17.68
N VAL A 188 -11.07 -3.17 18.23
CA VAL A 188 -10.94 -1.72 18.26
C VAL A 188 -10.43 -1.29 19.62
N PHE A 189 -9.31 -0.56 19.63
CA PHE A 189 -8.77 0.07 20.83
C PHE A 189 -8.91 1.58 20.74
N ARG A 190 -9.12 2.22 21.89
CA ARG A 190 -9.21 3.68 22.03
C ARG A 190 -8.28 4.17 23.13
N PHE A 191 -7.51 5.21 22.83
CA PHE A 191 -6.74 5.96 23.82
C PHE A 191 -7.64 6.91 24.60
N ASP A 192 -7.64 6.81 25.92
CA ASP A 192 -8.44 7.64 26.82
C ASP A 192 -7.72 8.89 27.37
N GLY A 193 -6.45 9.08 26.98
CA GLY A 193 -5.57 10.13 27.48
C GLY A 193 -4.46 9.61 28.39
N GLU A 194 -4.59 8.39 28.89
CA GLU A 194 -3.59 7.72 29.73
C GLU A 194 -3.28 6.30 29.26
N ASN A 195 -4.31 5.54 28.86
CA ASN A 195 -4.20 4.13 28.48
C ASN A 195 -4.92 3.84 27.16
N TRP A 196 -4.44 2.82 26.46
CA TRP A 196 -5.17 2.20 25.36
C TRP A 196 -6.11 1.13 25.93
N LEU A 197 -7.40 1.26 25.63
CA LEU A 197 -8.45 0.36 26.13
C LEU A 197 -9.12 -0.34 24.95
N CYS A 198 -9.33 -1.65 25.06
CA CYS A 198 -10.16 -2.39 24.11
C CYS A 198 -11.61 -1.91 24.23
N GLU A 199 -12.13 -1.28 23.18
CA GLU A 199 -13.49 -0.73 23.10
C GLU A 199 -14.47 -1.78 22.56
N HIS A 200 -14.05 -2.60 21.60
CA HIS A 200 -14.91 -3.62 20.99
C HIS A 200 -14.13 -4.76 20.34
N LYS A 201 -14.73 -5.97 20.34
CA LYS A 201 -14.40 -7.06 19.42
C LYS A 201 -15.42 -7.06 18.29
N LEU A 202 -14.94 -7.01 17.05
CA LEU A 202 -15.69 -7.03 15.81
C LEU A 202 -15.71 -8.46 15.30
N LEU A 203 -16.91 -8.96 15.02
CA LEU A 203 -17.16 -10.24 14.39
C LEU A 203 -18.03 -10.00 13.15
N ALA A 204 -17.75 -10.70 12.06
CA ALA A 204 -18.69 -10.76 10.93
C ALA A 204 -20.02 -11.35 11.40
N SER A 205 -21.14 -10.70 11.07
CA SER A 205 -22.48 -11.14 11.46
C SER A 205 -22.86 -12.53 10.95
N ASP A 206 -22.20 -12.99 9.89
CA ASP A 206 -22.36 -14.28 9.24
C ASP A 206 -21.05 -15.08 9.15
N GLY A 207 -20.04 -14.72 9.95
CA GLY A 207 -18.73 -15.37 9.94
C GLY A 207 -18.79 -16.88 10.17
N ARG A 208 -17.96 -17.62 9.44
CA ARG A 208 -17.85 -19.08 9.46
C ARG A 208 -16.39 -19.51 9.54
N ALA A 209 -16.18 -20.79 9.83
CA ALA A 209 -14.85 -21.38 9.86
C ALA A 209 -14.11 -21.17 8.53
N GLY A 210 -12.90 -20.63 8.62
CA GLY A 210 -11.99 -20.42 7.49
C GLY A 210 -12.17 -19.10 6.73
N ASP A 211 -13.11 -18.23 7.11
CA ASP A 211 -13.34 -16.95 6.42
C ASP A 211 -12.19 -15.95 6.58
N LEU A 212 -11.41 -16.09 7.66
CA LEU A 212 -10.28 -15.24 8.05
C LEU A 212 -10.64 -13.75 8.17
N PHE A 213 -11.75 -13.43 8.83
CA PHE A 213 -12.11 -12.05 9.15
C PHE A 213 -10.98 -11.37 9.95
N GLY A 214 -10.65 -10.12 9.62
CA GLY A 214 -9.50 -9.45 10.23
C GLY A 214 -8.17 -9.70 9.53
N CYS A 215 -8.14 -10.44 8.41
CA CYS A 215 -6.91 -10.58 7.61
C CYS A 215 -6.41 -9.27 7.02
N SER A 216 -7.30 -8.27 6.89
CA SER A 216 -6.98 -6.91 6.48
C SER A 216 -7.93 -5.95 7.19
N VAL A 217 -7.42 -4.81 7.67
CA VAL A 217 -8.21 -3.81 8.41
C VAL A 217 -7.81 -2.40 8.02
N SER A 218 -8.76 -1.47 8.08
CA SER A 218 -8.52 -0.04 7.92
C SER A 218 -9.52 0.77 8.73
N ILE A 219 -9.06 1.84 9.40
CA ILE A 219 -9.91 2.74 10.20
C ILE A 219 -9.77 4.18 9.73
N SER A 220 -10.91 4.89 9.62
CA SER A 220 -10.97 6.31 9.27
C SER A 220 -12.11 6.97 10.04
N GLY A 221 -11.76 7.75 11.07
CA GLY A 221 -12.74 8.36 11.96
C GLY A 221 -13.65 7.34 12.66
N ASP A 222 -14.95 7.41 12.39
CA ASP A 222 -15.99 6.54 12.97
C ASP A 222 -16.31 5.32 12.09
N LEU A 223 -15.45 5.00 11.13
CA LEU A 223 -15.62 3.84 10.24
C LEU A 223 -14.44 2.90 10.34
N CYS A 224 -14.73 1.61 10.35
CA CYS A 224 -13.77 0.53 10.25
C CYS A 224 -14.17 -0.38 9.08
N LEU A 225 -13.19 -0.78 8.27
CA LEU A 225 -13.33 -1.73 7.19
C LEU A 225 -12.49 -2.96 7.53
N THR A 226 -13.11 -4.14 7.54
CA THR A 226 -12.45 -5.41 7.84
C THR A 226 -12.69 -6.42 6.73
N GLY A 227 -11.64 -7.07 6.25
CA GLY A 227 -11.72 -8.12 5.22
C GLY A 227 -11.86 -9.52 5.79
N ALA A 228 -12.54 -10.39 5.05
CA ALA A 228 -12.63 -11.83 5.22
C ALA A 228 -12.39 -12.48 3.84
N LYS A 229 -11.11 -12.60 3.47
CA LYS A 229 -10.71 -12.94 2.09
C LYS A 229 -11.12 -14.34 1.62
N PHE A 230 -11.52 -15.21 2.54
CA PHE A 230 -11.91 -16.60 2.25
C PHE A 230 -13.40 -16.87 2.45
N ASP A 231 -14.19 -15.86 2.80
CA ASP A 231 -15.66 -15.92 2.80
C ASP A 231 -16.18 -16.49 1.46
N ASP A 232 -17.12 -17.42 1.57
CA ASP A 232 -17.53 -18.29 0.46
C ASP A 232 -18.93 -17.99 -0.11
N ASP A 233 -19.54 -16.85 0.27
CA ASP A 233 -20.93 -16.57 -0.04
C ASP A 233 -21.21 -16.35 -1.55
N ASN A 234 -20.21 -15.90 -2.32
CA ASN A 234 -20.30 -15.78 -3.79
C ASN A 234 -19.47 -16.84 -4.55
N GLY A 235 -18.98 -17.87 -3.84
CA GLY A 235 -18.11 -18.91 -4.38
C GLY A 235 -16.94 -19.19 -3.44
N ASP A 236 -16.31 -20.37 -3.56
CA ASP A 236 -15.18 -20.78 -2.71
C ASP A 236 -14.11 -19.67 -2.68
N LYS A 237 -13.89 -19.08 -1.50
CA LYS A 237 -12.91 -18.00 -1.29
C LYS A 237 -13.11 -16.78 -2.21
N SER A 238 -14.37 -16.46 -2.51
CA SER A 238 -14.74 -15.24 -3.22
C SER A 238 -14.40 -13.98 -2.43
N GLY A 239 -14.50 -14.05 -1.11
CA GLY A 239 -14.14 -13.01 -0.16
C GLY A 239 -15.23 -11.96 0.04
N SER A 240 -15.25 -11.38 1.24
CA SER A 240 -16.20 -10.35 1.66
C SER A 240 -15.52 -9.29 2.52
N ALA A 241 -16.00 -8.05 2.48
CA ALA A 241 -15.53 -6.99 3.37
C ALA A 241 -16.68 -6.39 4.18
N TYR A 242 -16.42 -5.98 5.41
CA TYR A 242 -17.44 -5.53 6.34
C TYR A 242 -17.12 -4.11 6.82
N ILE A 243 -18.12 -3.24 6.77
CA ILE A 243 -18.05 -1.88 7.30
C ILE A 243 -18.70 -1.87 8.68
N PHE A 244 -17.94 -1.46 9.69
CA PHE A 244 -18.46 -1.15 11.01
C PHE A 244 -18.47 0.37 11.20
N ARG A 245 -19.55 0.88 11.78
CA ARG A 245 -19.71 2.28 12.14
C ARG A 245 -19.77 2.43 13.64
N TYR A 246 -19.06 3.42 14.17
CA TYR A 246 -19.19 3.81 15.55
C TYR A 246 -20.52 4.57 15.77
N GLU A 247 -21.37 3.99 16.60
CA GLU A 247 -22.63 4.53 17.10
C GLU A 247 -22.55 4.54 18.64
N ASP A 248 -22.02 5.63 19.19
CA ASP A 248 -21.70 5.79 20.62
C ASP A 248 -22.71 5.09 21.56
N PRO A 249 -22.28 4.10 22.36
CA PRO A 249 -20.89 3.66 22.61
C PRO A 249 -20.41 2.44 21.79
N ASN A 250 -21.16 1.99 20.77
CA ASN A 250 -20.96 0.69 20.13
C ASN A 250 -20.38 0.81 18.72
N TRP A 251 -19.69 -0.24 18.28
CA TRP A 251 -19.43 -0.46 16.87
C TRP A 251 -20.50 -1.38 16.30
N VAL A 252 -21.16 -0.97 15.21
CA VAL A 252 -22.26 -1.71 14.59
C VAL A 252 -21.89 -2.04 13.16
N GLU A 253 -22.07 -3.29 12.74
CA GLU A 253 -21.93 -3.68 11.34
C GLU A 253 -22.96 -2.93 10.49
N GLN A 254 -22.49 -2.00 9.67
CA GLN A 254 -23.31 -1.17 8.79
C GLN A 254 -23.60 -1.88 7.47
N ALA A 255 -22.64 -2.61 6.92
CA ALA A 255 -22.77 -3.29 5.63
C ALA A 255 -21.76 -4.42 5.44
N LYS A 256 -22.18 -5.47 4.75
CA LYS A 256 -21.32 -6.44 4.05
C LYS A 256 -21.19 -6.00 2.59
N LEU A 257 -19.96 -5.93 2.10
CA LEU A 257 -19.58 -5.56 0.74
C LEU A 257 -19.08 -6.80 0.01
N THR A 258 -19.65 -7.04 -1.17
CA THR A 258 -19.19 -8.04 -2.11
C THR A 258 -19.11 -7.42 -3.51
N PRO A 259 -18.15 -7.82 -4.35
CA PRO A 259 -18.06 -7.34 -5.72
C PRO A 259 -19.23 -7.87 -6.54
N SER A 260 -19.74 -7.05 -7.47
CA SER A 260 -20.91 -7.37 -8.32
C SER A 260 -20.72 -8.61 -9.22
N ASP A 261 -19.46 -8.95 -9.44
CA ASP A 261 -18.91 -9.98 -10.30
C ASP A 261 -18.03 -10.95 -9.50
N GLY A 262 -18.13 -10.96 -8.16
CA GLY A 262 -17.35 -11.87 -7.32
C GLY A 262 -17.62 -13.33 -7.62
N THR A 263 -16.55 -14.09 -7.81
CA THR A 263 -16.55 -15.52 -8.06
C THR A 263 -15.51 -16.25 -7.22
N ALA A 264 -15.45 -17.57 -7.35
CA ALA A 264 -14.57 -18.41 -6.56
C ALA A 264 -13.09 -18.11 -6.85
N GLY A 265 -12.30 -17.91 -5.79
CA GLY A 265 -10.85 -17.68 -5.90
C GLY A 265 -10.44 -16.22 -6.16
N ASP A 266 -11.37 -15.26 -6.17
CA ASP A 266 -11.03 -13.84 -6.37
C ASP A 266 -10.27 -13.23 -5.17
N PHE A 267 -10.46 -13.82 -3.97
CA PHE A 267 -9.87 -13.34 -2.72
C PHE A 267 -10.16 -11.86 -2.44
N PHE A 268 -11.40 -11.42 -2.69
CA PHE A 268 -11.83 -10.07 -2.40
C PHE A 268 -11.60 -9.73 -0.92
N SER A 269 -11.11 -8.52 -0.64
CA SER A 269 -10.69 -8.06 0.69
C SER A 269 -9.37 -8.62 1.24
N SER A 270 -8.57 -9.24 0.36
CA SER A 270 -7.17 -9.57 0.65
C SER A 270 -6.33 -8.36 1.10
N SER A 271 -6.70 -7.16 0.66
CA SER A 271 -6.17 -5.88 1.14
C SER A 271 -7.29 -4.83 1.12
N VAL A 272 -7.28 -3.91 2.08
CA VAL A 272 -8.31 -2.87 2.23
C VAL A 272 -7.70 -1.52 2.59
N SER A 273 -8.31 -0.44 2.14
CA SER A 273 -7.99 0.93 2.54
C SER A 273 -9.26 1.77 2.59
N LEU A 274 -9.40 2.57 3.64
CA LEU A 274 -10.58 3.38 3.92
C LEU A 274 -10.18 4.85 4.11
N ASP A 275 -10.85 5.76 3.41
CA ASP A 275 -10.71 7.19 3.60
C ASP A 275 -12.10 7.85 3.57
N GLY A 276 -12.62 8.18 4.75
CA GLY A 276 -13.93 8.77 4.91
C GLY A 276 -15.04 7.91 4.31
N ASN A 277 -15.64 8.38 3.21
CA ASN A 277 -16.77 7.71 2.54
C ASN A 277 -16.36 6.84 1.34
N LEU A 278 -15.07 6.57 1.18
CA LEU A 278 -14.50 5.75 0.12
C LEU A 278 -13.73 4.57 0.69
N CYS A 279 -13.91 3.42 0.05
CA CYS A 279 -13.14 2.21 0.32
C CYS A 279 -12.49 1.73 -0.97
N LEU A 280 -11.25 1.26 -0.87
CA LEU A 280 -10.55 0.53 -1.92
C LEU A 280 -10.27 -0.88 -1.42
N ILE A 281 -10.67 -1.89 -2.19
CA ILE A 281 -10.63 -3.30 -1.78
C ILE A 281 -9.97 -4.14 -2.87
N GLY A 282 -8.90 -4.85 -2.53
CA GLY A 282 -8.16 -5.68 -3.47
C GLY A 282 -8.70 -7.12 -3.57
N ALA A 283 -8.77 -7.63 -4.80
CA ALA A 283 -9.13 -9.00 -5.15
C ALA A 283 -8.05 -9.55 -6.10
N HIS A 284 -6.90 -9.90 -5.53
CA HIS A 284 -5.72 -10.26 -6.31
C HIS A 284 -5.86 -11.57 -7.10
N GLY A 285 -6.84 -12.41 -6.74
CA GLY A 285 -7.12 -13.66 -7.46
C GLY A 285 -8.06 -13.51 -8.65
N ASP A 286 -8.71 -12.35 -8.81
CA ASP A 286 -9.70 -12.07 -9.87
C ASP A 286 -9.16 -12.42 -11.26
N ASP A 287 -9.90 -13.26 -11.99
CA ASP A 287 -9.46 -13.86 -13.26
C ASP A 287 -10.24 -13.39 -14.50
N ASP A 288 -11.07 -12.35 -14.35
CA ASP A 288 -11.95 -11.81 -15.39
C ASP A 288 -11.22 -11.38 -16.68
N ARG A 289 -9.96 -10.97 -16.57
CA ARG A 289 -9.12 -10.54 -17.70
C ARG A 289 -8.00 -11.51 -18.04
N GLY A 290 -7.95 -12.65 -17.35
CA GLY A 290 -6.89 -13.65 -17.45
C GLY A 290 -6.59 -14.25 -16.08
N GLU A 291 -5.99 -15.44 -16.07
CA GLU A 291 -5.69 -16.18 -14.84
C GLU A 291 -4.96 -15.29 -13.80
N HIS A 292 -5.62 -15.00 -12.68
CA HIS A 292 -5.09 -14.17 -11.59
C HIS A 292 -4.48 -12.83 -12.04
N THR A 293 -5.09 -12.18 -13.02
CA THR A 293 -4.74 -10.79 -13.39
C THR A 293 -4.95 -9.84 -12.21
N GLY A 294 -5.95 -10.13 -11.37
CA GLY A 294 -6.32 -9.36 -10.20
C GLY A 294 -7.12 -8.10 -10.52
N SER A 295 -7.86 -7.63 -9.52
CA SER A 295 -8.69 -6.43 -9.60
C SER A 295 -8.69 -5.66 -8.26
N ALA A 296 -9.08 -4.39 -8.30
CA ALA A 296 -9.40 -3.63 -7.10
C ALA A 296 -10.72 -2.89 -7.27
N TYR A 297 -11.51 -2.82 -6.21
CA TYR A 297 -12.88 -2.30 -6.25
C TYR A 297 -13.00 -1.05 -5.39
N VAL A 298 -13.60 -0.01 -5.94
CA VAL A 298 -13.91 1.22 -5.21
C VAL A 298 -15.37 1.18 -4.79
N PHE A 299 -15.61 1.31 -3.50
CA PHE A 299 -16.96 1.48 -2.94
C PHE A 299 -17.11 2.89 -2.37
N ARG A 300 -18.26 3.52 -2.61
CA ARG A 300 -18.62 4.81 -2.05
C ARG A 300 -19.86 4.71 -1.18
N TYR A 301 -19.82 5.34 -0.01
CA TYR A 301 -21.02 5.54 0.79
C TYR A 301 -21.92 6.60 0.16
N SER A 302 -23.09 6.16 -0.29
CA SER A 302 -24.20 6.98 -0.78
C SER A 302 -25.42 6.69 0.09
N GLU A 303 -25.60 7.50 1.14
CA GLU A 303 -26.59 7.30 2.20
C GLU A 303 -27.94 6.78 1.66
N PRO A 304 -28.47 5.67 2.21
CA PRO A 304 -27.96 4.90 3.35
C PRO A 304 -26.98 3.77 3.00
N ASN A 305 -26.59 3.60 1.72
CA ASN A 305 -25.94 2.37 1.24
C ASN A 305 -24.49 2.60 0.81
N TRP A 306 -23.68 1.55 0.87
CA TRP A 306 -22.42 1.48 0.13
C TRP A 306 -22.69 0.95 -1.28
N VAL A 307 -22.09 1.58 -2.28
CA VAL A 307 -22.29 1.23 -3.69
C VAL A 307 -20.92 1.03 -4.34
N GLN A 308 -20.77 -0.05 -5.09
CA GLN A 308 -19.59 -0.25 -5.94
C GLN A 308 -19.57 0.83 -7.02
N GLU A 309 -18.60 1.73 -6.94
CA GLU A 309 -18.41 2.83 -7.86
C GLU A 309 -17.58 2.42 -9.08
N ALA A 310 -16.56 1.58 -8.88
CA ALA A 310 -15.67 1.15 -9.95
C ALA A 310 -15.03 -0.22 -9.67
N LYS A 311 -14.66 -0.91 -10.76
CA LYS A 311 -13.67 -1.99 -10.79
C LYS A 311 -12.45 -1.46 -11.55
N LEU A 312 -11.30 -1.47 -10.88
CA LEU A 312 -10.01 -1.04 -11.39
C LEU A 312 -9.20 -2.29 -11.76
N ALA A 313 -8.47 -2.21 -12.86
CA ALA A 313 -7.44 -3.18 -13.21
C ALA A 313 -6.35 -2.47 -14.01
N ALA A 314 -5.14 -3.01 -13.95
CA ALA A 314 -3.99 -2.49 -14.70
C ALA A 314 -4.25 -2.49 -16.21
N SER A 315 -3.80 -1.43 -16.88
CA SER A 315 -3.94 -1.25 -18.33
C SER A 315 -3.16 -2.29 -19.15
N ASP A 316 -2.10 -2.84 -18.58
CA ASP A 316 -1.20 -3.86 -19.11
C ASP A 316 -1.29 -5.20 -18.36
N GLY A 317 -2.33 -5.39 -17.54
CA GLY A 317 -2.47 -6.58 -16.68
C GLY A 317 -2.30 -7.91 -17.42
N GLY A 318 -1.34 -8.70 -16.95
CA GLY A 318 -1.00 -10.04 -17.40
C GLY A 318 -1.43 -11.13 -16.41
N ALA A 319 -1.41 -12.38 -16.89
CA ALA A 319 -1.73 -13.52 -16.05
C ALA A 319 -0.71 -13.65 -14.91
N TRP A 320 -1.20 -13.93 -13.71
CA TRP A 320 -0.42 -14.07 -12.48
C TRP A 320 0.24 -12.78 -11.98
N ASP A 321 -0.20 -11.60 -12.42
CA ASP A 321 0.33 -10.32 -11.92
C ASP A 321 -0.18 -9.97 -10.51
N PHE A 322 -1.33 -10.54 -10.12
CA PHE A 322 -1.97 -10.36 -8.82
C PHE A 322 -2.23 -8.88 -8.45
N PHE A 323 -2.75 -8.10 -9.40
CA PHE A 323 -3.18 -6.72 -9.16
C PHE A 323 -4.22 -6.66 -8.02
N GLY A 324 -4.05 -5.76 -7.06
CA GLY A 324 -4.92 -5.72 -5.88
C GLY A 324 -4.36 -6.51 -4.69
N ARG A 325 -3.12 -7.03 -4.80
CA ARG A 325 -2.42 -7.65 -3.67
C ARG A 325 -2.28 -6.68 -2.48
N SER A 326 -2.05 -5.41 -2.78
CA SER A 326 -1.96 -4.34 -1.80
C SER A 326 -2.66 -3.10 -2.35
N VAL A 327 -3.33 -2.35 -1.48
CA VAL A 327 -4.10 -1.17 -1.87
C VAL A 327 -3.93 -0.04 -0.85
N ALA A 328 -3.89 1.20 -1.33
CA ALA A 328 -3.91 2.39 -0.49
C ALA A 328 -4.76 3.50 -1.13
N LEU A 329 -5.50 4.23 -0.31
CA LEU A 329 -6.44 5.27 -0.72
C LEU A 329 -6.14 6.57 0.04
N SER A 330 -6.15 7.70 -0.67
CA SER A 330 -6.06 9.04 -0.08
C SER A 330 -6.76 10.04 -0.99
N GLY A 331 -7.92 10.53 -0.55
CA GLY A 331 -8.75 11.46 -1.29
C GLY A 331 -9.20 10.92 -2.64
N ASP A 332 -8.73 11.56 -3.72
CA ASP A 332 -9.03 11.21 -5.10
C ASP A 332 -8.01 10.26 -5.73
N LEU A 333 -7.09 9.70 -4.94
CA LEU A 333 -6.02 8.83 -5.41
C LEU A 333 -6.12 7.42 -4.81
N CYS A 334 -5.98 6.44 -5.68
CA CYS A 334 -5.85 5.02 -5.35
C CYS A 334 -4.49 4.52 -5.83
N LEU A 335 -3.81 3.74 -5.00
CA LEU A 335 -2.57 3.04 -5.35
C LEU A 335 -2.79 1.55 -5.18
N VAL A 336 -2.42 0.77 -6.19
CA VAL A 336 -2.67 -0.68 -6.24
C VAL A 336 -1.41 -1.43 -6.66
N GLY A 337 -0.96 -2.37 -5.85
CA GLY A 337 0.20 -3.21 -6.16
C GLY A 337 -0.14 -4.46 -6.98
N ALA A 338 0.75 -4.82 -7.89
CA ALA A 338 0.78 -6.06 -8.66
C ALA A 338 2.19 -6.66 -8.58
N TYR A 339 2.46 -7.39 -7.51
CA TYR A 339 3.83 -7.73 -7.11
C TYR A 339 4.53 -8.75 -8.04
N MET A 340 3.78 -9.43 -8.90
CA MET A 340 4.31 -10.41 -9.85
C MET A 340 4.29 -9.91 -11.29
N ASP A 341 3.90 -8.64 -11.51
CA ASP A 341 3.92 -8.04 -12.84
C ASP A 341 5.29 -8.20 -13.49
N SER A 342 5.24 -8.62 -14.76
CA SER A 342 6.41 -8.94 -15.57
C SER A 342 6.61 -7.99 -16.74
N SER A 343 5.84 -6.90 -16.82
CA SER A 343 5.87 -5.93 -17.93
C SER A 343 7.23 -5.26 -18.12
N PHE A 344 8.00 -5.10 -17.04
CA PHE A 344 9.36 -4.53 -17.10
C PHE A 344 10.48 -5.57 -16.97
N ALA A 345 10.33 -6.53 -16.05
CA ALA A 345 11.26 -7.64 -15.81
C ALA A 345 10.49 -8.77 -15.10
N SER A 346 10.91 -10.02 -15.31
CA SER A 346 10.21 -11.20 -14.78
C SER A 346 9.94 -11.09 -13.28
N GLU A 347 8.66 -11.02 -12.92
CA GLU A 347 8.18 -10.92 -11.52
C GLU A 347 8.86 -9.80 -10.71
N ALA A 348 9.26 -8.72 -11.37
CA ALA A 348 9.84 -7.56 -10.70
C ALA A 348 8.77 -6.78 -9.92
N GLY A 349 7.52 -6.85 -10.39
CA GLY A 349 6.37 -6.19 -9.79
C GLY A 349 6.21 -4.73 -10.19
N SER A 350 4.98 -4.24 -10.06
CA SER A 350 4.57 -2.87 -10.39
C SER A 350 3.55 -2.35 -9.37
N ALA A 351 3.38 -1.03 -9.31
CA ALA A 351 2.28 -0.38 -8.60
C ALA A 351 1.59 0.66 -9.49
N TYR A 352 0.27 0.69 -9.48
CA TYR A 352 -0.53 1.50 -10.39
C TYR A 352 -1.28 2.56 -9.62
N LEU A 353 -1.22 3.79 -10.11
CA LEU A 353 -1.93 4.93 -9.54
C LEU A 353 -3.15 5.26 -10.37
N PHE A 354 -4.30 5.34 -9.70
CA PHE A 354 -5.55 5.79 -10.29
C PHE A 354 -5.98 7.09 -9.64
N ARG A 355 -6.52 8.01 -10.46
CA ARG A 355 -7.12 9.25 -9.98
C ARG A 355 -8.60 9.33 -10.36
N PHE A 356 -9.43 9.80 -9.45
CA PHE A 356 -10.80 10.16 -9.76
C PHE A 356 -10.84 11.54 -10.41
N ALA A 357 -11.13 11.58 -11.70
CA ALA A 357 -11.24 12.81 -12.48
C ALA A 357 -12.39 12.72 -13.48
N ASP A 358 -13.06 13.83 -13.73
CA ASP A 358 -14.18 13.92 -14.69
C ASP A 358 -15.32 12.91 -14.44
N GLY A 359 -15.50 12.49 -13.19
CA GLY A 359 -16.57 11.58 -12.76
C GLY A 359 -16.26 10.08 -12.89
N PHE A 360 -15.01 9.71 -13.17
CA PHE A 360 -14.58 8.31 -13.22
C PHE A 360 -13.13 8.13 -12.77
N TRP A 361 -12.77 6.90 -12.40
CA TRP A 361 -11.41 6.53 -12.05
C TRP A 361 -10.59 6.24 -13.30
N GLN A 362 -9.38 6.81 -13.37
CA GLN A 362 -8.47 6.68 -14.50
C GLN A 362 -7.10 6.28 -14.00
N GLU A 363 -6.47 5.29 -14.63
CA GLU A 363 -5.05 5.01 -14.42
C GLU A 363 -4.24 6.21 -14.90
N THR A 364 -3.45 6.81 -14.01
CA THR A 364 -2.61 7.98 -14.31
C THR A 364 -1.14 7.62 -14.44
N ALA A 365 -0.70 6.54 -13.79
CA ALA A 365 0.69 6.08 -13.84
C ALA A 365 0.80 4.60 -13.48
N SER A 366 1.80 3.94 -14.07
CA SER A 366 2.40 2.72 -13.53
C SER A 366 3.80 3.05 -12.99
N LEU A 367 4.11 2.52 -11.81
CA LEU A 367 5.33 2.77 -11.05
C LEU A 367 6.14 1.48 -10.98
N SER A 368 7.45 1.63 -11.12
CA SER A 368 8.44 0.56 -10.93
C SER A 368 9.72 1.16 -10.36
N ALA A 369 10.52 0.35 -9.66
CA ALA A 369 11.82 0.77 -9.16
C ALA A 369 12.84 0.94 -10.30
N ALA A 370 13.67 1.99 -10.28
CA ALA A 370 14.68 2.22 -11.31
C ALA A 370 15.77 1.14 -11.33
N ASP A 371 16.09 0.56 -10.18
CA ASP A 371 17.08 -0.50 -9.99
C ASP A 371 16.45 -1.91 -9.97
N ARG A 372 15.24 -2.05 -10.50
CA ARG A 372 14.47 -3.31 -10.54
C ARG A 372 15.26 -4.45 -11.17
N VAL A 373 15.13 -5.61 -10.55
CA VAL A 373 15.64 -6.91 -10.97
C VAL A 373 14.49 -7.92 -10.92
N HIS A 374 14.70 -9.08 -11.54
CA HIS A 374 13.75 -10.19 -11.46
C HIS A 374 13.45 -10.57 -10.01
N HIS A 375 12.20 -10.91 -9.72
CA HIS A 375 11.74 -11.37 -8.41
C HIS A 375 11.88 -10.37 -7.25
N ASP A 376 12.02 -9.06 -7.52
CA ASP A 376 12.07 -8.03 -6.47
C ASP A 376 10.73 -7.85 -5.72
N HIS A 377 9.62 -8.23 -6.35
CA HIS A 377 8.25 -8.15 -5.82
C HIS A 377 7.84 -6.72 -5.42
N PHE A 378 8.20 -5.72 -6.22
CA PHE A 378 7.75 -4.34 -6.04
C PHE A 378 6.21 -4.25 -6.11
N GLY A 379 5.58 -3.53 -5.19
CA GLY A 379 4.11 -3.51 -5.06
C GLY A 379 3.58 -4.55 -4.09
N TRP A 380 4.45 -5.27 -3.38
CA TRP A 380 4.07 -6.19 -2.31
C TRP A 380 3.24 -5.49 -1.21
N SER A 381 3.68 -4.31 -0.81
CA SER A 381 3.01 -3.43 0.14
C SER A 381 2.99 -2.01 -0.41
N VAL A 382 1.92 -1.26 -0.15
CA VAL A 382 1.77 0.11 -0.63
C VAL A 382 1.15 1.00 0.44
N SER A 383 1.54 2.27 0.47
CA SER A 383 0.91 3.29 1.29
C SER A 383 0.90 4.63 0.57
N LEU A 384 -0.09 5.45 0.88
CA LEU A 384 -0.36 6.71 0.21
C LEU A 384 -0.86 7.73 1.24
N ASP A 385 -0.24 8.91 1.27
CA ASP A 385 -0.76 10.06 2.00
C ASP A 385 -0.48 11.36 1.25
N SER A 386 -1.56 12.09 0.93
CA SER A 386 -1.48 13.43 0.35
C SER A 386 -0.62 13.46 -0.93
N GLY A 387 -0.71 12.39 -1.72
CA GLY A 387 0.06 12.18 -2.94
C GLY A 387 1.47 11.63 -2.74
N ASN A 388 1.99 11.52 -1.52
CA ASN A 388 3.25 10.80 -1.27
C ASN A 388 2.97 9.30 -1.31
N VAL A 389 3.72 8.60 -2.16
CA VAL A 389 3.59 7.17 -2.38
C VAL A 389 4.78 6.47 -1.72
N LEU A 390 4.52 5.33 -1.11
CA LEU A 390 5.53 4.41 -0.61
C LEU A 390 5.19 2.99 -1.06
N VAL A 391 6.15 2.29 -1.63
CA VAL A 391 5.97 0.94 -2.18
C VAL A 391 7.08 0.02 -1.68
N GLY A 392 6.70 -1.12 -1.10
CA GLY A 392 7.64 -2.16 -0.67
C GLY A 392 7.98 -3.14 -1.80
N ALA A 393 9.22 -3.60 -1.81
CA ALA A 393 9.76 -4.68 -2.62
C ALA A 393 10.44 -5.70 -1.69
N ILE A 394 9.64 -6.60 -1.12
CA ILE A 394 10.04 -7.48 -0.01
C ILE A 394 11.18 -8.43 -0.38
N ARG A 395 11.35 -8.75 -1.67
CA ARG A 395 12.34 -9.72 -2.15
C ARG A 395 13.58 -9.09 -2.78
N LYS A 396 13.66 -7.77 -2.79
CA LYS A 396 14.79 -7.02 -3.35
C LYS A 396 16.12 -7.56 -2.79
N ASP A 397 17.11 -7.69 -3.67
CA ASP A 397 18.51 -8.00 -3.31
C ASP A 397 18.61 -9.23 -2.38
N ASP A 398 18.19 -10.41 -2.87
CA ASP A 398 18.17 -11.68 -2.13
C ASP A 398 17.36 -11.62 -0.82
N TYR A 399 16.11 -11.15 -0.87
CA TYR A 399 15.22 -11.08 0.32
C TYR A 399 15.69 -10.15 1.45
N THR A 400 16.71 -9.32 1.22
CA THR A 400 17.02 -8.21 2.16
C THR A 400 15.86 -7.21 2.19
N GLY A 401 15.29 -6.92 1.01
CA GLY A 401 14.11 -6.09 0.85
C GLY A 401 14.42 -4.58 0.73
N ALA A 402 13.49 -3.83 0.16
CA ALA A 402 13.59 -2.38 0.01
C ALA A 402 12.21 -1.72 0.03
N ALA A 403 12.19 -0.41 0.27
CA ALA A 403 11.01 0.42 0.02
C ALA A 403 11.37 1.61 -0.87
N TYR A 404 10.42 2.05 -1.69
CA TYR A 404 10.62 3.12 -2.66
C TYR A 404 9.56 4.18 -2.45
N SER A 405 10.00 5.42 -2.22
CA SER A 405 9.11 6.56 -2.11
C SER A 405 9.04 7.31 -3.43
N PHE A 406 7.82 7.62 -3.87
CA PHE A 406 7.54 8.46 -5.02
C PHE A 406 6.77 9.70 -4.58
N ARG A 407 7.10 10.86 -5.15
CA ARG A 407 6.43 12.12 -4.84
C ARG A 407 5.90 12.81 -6.09
N PRO A 408 4.74 13.50 -5.98
CA PRO A 408 4.16 14.17 -7.13
C PRO A 408 5.02 15.37 -7.52
N CYS A 409 5.15 15.64 -8.82
CA CYS A 409 5.82 16.86 -9.28
C CYS A 409 5.02 18.08 -8.75
N PRO A 410 5.64 19.03 -8.01
CA PRO A 410 4.96 20.23 -7.57
C PRO A 410 4.43 20.99 -8.79
N SER A 411 3.11 21.18 -8.86
CA SER A 411 2.42 21.83 -9.98
C SER A 411 2.77 23.31 -10.22
N ALA A 412 3.73 23.87 -9.47
CA ALA A 412 3.96 25.30 -9.39
C ALA A 412 5.37 25.77 -9.81
N ASP A 413 6.33 24.88 -10.08
CA ASP A 413 7.64 25.30 -10.61
C ASP A 413 7.77 24.94 -12.09
N LEU A 414 7.71 25.99 -12.92
CA LEU A 414 8.03 25.95 -14.36
C LEU A 414 9.54 25.96 -14.61
N THR A 415 10.36 25.75 -13.58
CA THR A 415 11.81 25.67 -13.67
C THR A 415 12.20 24.20 -13.88
N ASP A 416 12.61 23.86 -15.11
CA ASP A 416 13.38 22.73 -15.64
C ASP A 416 13.48 21.34 -14.94
N ASP A 417 13.18 21.19 -13.65
CA ASP A 417 13.38 19.96 -12.86
C ASP A 417 12.25 18.91 -13.02
N CYS A 418 11.20 19.19 -13.81
CA CYS A 418 10.11 18.23 -14.09
C CYS A 418 10.06 17.74 -15.55
N PHE A 419 11.11 17.96 -16.34
CA PHE A 419 11.26 17.36 -17.66
C PHE A 419 12.31 16.25 -17.62
N VAL A 420 11.97 15.08 -18.16
CA VAL A 420 13.00 14.09 -18.53
C VAL A 420 13.83 14.76 -19.62
N ASP A 421 15.12 15.00 -19.32
CA ASP A 421 16.00 15.73 -20.22
C ASP A 421 16.03 15.06 -21.60
N ILE A 422 15.71 15.84 -22.63
CA ILE A 422 15.67 15.40 -24.03
C ILE A 422 17.09 15.18 -24.59
N GLU A 423 18.14 15.40 -23.78
CA GLU A 423 19.53 15.27 -24.19
C GLU A 423 19.90 13.83 -24.60
N ASP A 424 19.18 12.80 -24.14
CA ASP A 424 19.37 11.42 -24.61
C ASP A 424 18.77 11.12 -26.00
N PHE A 425 17.88 11.99 -26.52
CA PHE A 425 17.40 11.90 -27.92
C PHE A 425 18.26 12.72 -28.90
N ALA A 426 19.03 13.69 -28.42
CA ALA A 426 19.93 14.49 -29.26
C ALA A 426 21.08 13.64 -29.84
N VAL A 427 21.48 12.56 -29.17
CA VAL A 427 22.50 11.61 -29.66
C VAL A 427 22.00 10.81 -30.88
N LEU A 428 20.69 10.53 -30.96
CA LEU A 428 20.07 9.89 -32.12
C LEU A 428 19.81 10.87 -33.28
N ALA A 429 19.51 12.14 -32.99
CA ALA A 429 19.34 13.18 -34.01
C ALA A 429 20.67 13.63 -34.64
N ASP A 430 21.76 13.68 -33.87
CA ASP A 430 23.11 14.00 -34.36
C ASP A 430 23.64 12.90 -35.30
N TRP A 431 23.26 11.64 -35.07
CA TRP A 431 23.55 10.52 -35.99
C TRP A 431 22.83 10.65 -37.34
N TRP A 432 21.62 11.20 -37.36
CA TRP A 432 20.84 11.39 -38.59
C TRP A 432 21.27 12.65 -39.38
N LEU A 433 21.78 13.67 -38.70
CA LEU A 433 22.24 14.93 -39.31
C LEU A 433 23.68 14.89 -39.83
N ARG A 434 24.52 13.96 -39.35
CA ARG A 434 25.93 13.86 -39.78
C ARG A 434 26.17 13.10 -41.08
N GLY A 435 25.19 12.36 -41.59
CA GLY A 435 25.27 11.77 -42.93
C GLY A 435 26.57 11.00 -43.22
N GLU A 436 27.06 10.22 -42.25
CA GLU A 436 28.19 9.32 -42.48
C GLU A 436 27.64 7.94 -42.89
N ASP A 437 27.73 7.66 -44.20
CA ASP A 437 27.46 6.34 -44.78
C ASP A 437 28.48 5.30 -44.27
N LEU A 438 28.02 4.03 -44.19
CA LEU A 438 28.83 2.82 -43.96
C LEU A 438 30.09 2.71 -44.83
#